data_AF-A0A962UCY3-F1
#
_entry.id   AF-A0A962UCY3-F1
#
_cell.length_a   1.000
_cell.length_b   1.000
_cell.length_c   1.000
_cell.angle_alpha   90.00
_cell.angle_beta   90.00
_cell.angle_gamma   90.00
#
_symmetry.space_group_name_H-M   'P 1'
#
loop_
_entity.id
_entity.type
_entity.pdbx_description
1 polymer ?
#
loop_
_entity_poly.entity_id
_entity_poly.type
_entity_poly.pdbx_seq_one_letter_code
_entity_poly.pdbx_strand_id
1 'polypeptide(L)'
;MVIDLFSKALETPQSLPEPLVKANKLMVENIEKMMLFQMNALKAYLDIGINQMRAAAEINDVKSLQSFYKRQTDIAQTVQQKMLHDAKAMSDLATRFKTEMDGLTKTALEEALQKAA
;
A
#
# COMPACT_ATOMS: atom_id res chain seq x y z
N MET A 1 -22.05 32.41 34.39
CA MET A 1 -21.66 32.76 33.00
C MET A 1 -20.24 32.31 32.68
N VAL A 2 -19.20 32.75 33.41
CA VAL A 2 -17.80 32.32 33.17
C VAL A 2 -17.57 30.83 33.48
N ILE A 3 -18.15 30.31 34.57
CA ILE A 3 -18.05 28.88 34.95
C ILE A 3 -18.70 27.96 33.90
N ASP A 4 -19.77 28.43 33.26
CA ASP A 4 -20.52 27.71 32.23
C ASP A 4 -19.73 27.64 30.91
N LEU A 5 -19.02 28.72 30.58
CA LEU A 5 -18.08 28.79 29.45
C LEU A 5 -16.87 27.85 29.64
N PHE A 6 -16.33 27.79 30.86
CA PHE A 6 -15.25 26.84 31.20
C PHE A 6 -15.72 25.38 31.18
N SER A 7 -16.96 25.12 31.61
CA SER A 7 -17.55 23.77 31.59
C SER A 7 -17.77 23.29 30.15
N LYS A 8 -18.31 24.15 29.27
CA LYS A 8 -18.46 23.88 27.83
C LYS A 8 -17.13 23.68 27.09
N ALA A 9 -16.05 24.33 27.54
CA ALA A 9 -14.72 24.16 26.97
C ALA A 9 -14.03 22.86 27.43
N LEU A 10 -14.45 22.32 28.57
CA LEU A 10 -13.99 21.05 29.14
C LEU A 10 -14.87 19.86 28.77
N GLU A 11 -16.02 20.09 28.11
CA GLU A 11 -16.80 19.03 27.48
C GLU A 11 -15.93 18.35 26.41
N THR A 12 -15.42 17.17 26.77
CA THR A 12 -14.77 16.30 25.80
C THR A 12 -15.85 15.91 24.79
N PRO A 13 -15.71 16.23 23.49
CA PRO A 13 -16.73 15.86 22.51
C PRO A 13 -16.95 14.34 22.59
N GLN A 14 -18.20 13.90 22.79
CA GLN A 14 -18.53 12.47 22.83
C GLN A 14 -18.14 11.74 21.52
N SER A 15 -17.93 12.48 20.43
CA SER A 15 -17.52 11.99 19.12
C SER A 15 -16.35 12.80 18.57
N LEU A 16 -15.40 12.11 17.92
CA LEU A 16 -14.33 12.76 17.17
C LEU A 16 -14.88 13.61 16.01
N PRO A 17 -14.25 14.75 15.69
CA PRO A 17 -14.55 15.52 14.47
C PRO A 17 -14.54 14.64 13.21
N GLU A 18 -15.52 14.84 12.33
CA GLU A 18 -15.69 14.05 11.10
C GLU A 18 -14.44 14.01 10.20
N PRO A 19 -13.67 15.10 10.02
CA PRO A 19 -12.40 15.05 9.29
C PRO A 19 -11.36 14.12 9.91
N LEU A 20 -11.30 14.02 11.24
CA LEU A 20 -10.37 13.10 11.92
C LEU A 20 -10.80 11.64 11.74
N VAL A 21 -12.10 11.37 11.77
CA VAL A 21 -12.64 10.03 11.48
C VAL A 21 -12.34 9.62 10.03
N LYS A 22 -12.52 10.54 9.07
CA LYS A 22 -12.18 10.31 7.66
C LYS A 22 -10.68 10.06 7.47
N ALA A 23 -9.82 10.84 8.12
CA ALA A 23 -8.37 10.66 8.06
C ALA A 23 -7.93 9.29 8.58
N ASN A 24 -8.47 8.84 9.71
CA ASN A 24 -8.17 7.53 10.29
C ASN A 24 -8.58 6.39 9.34
N LYS A 25 -9.76 6.47 8.72
CA LYS A 25 -10.22 5.48 7.74
C LYS A 25 -9.28 5.40 6.53
N LEU A 26 -8.90 6.54 5.96
CA LEU A 26 -7.96 6.59 4.84
C LEU A 26 -6.59 6.00 5.20
N MET A 27 -6.10 6.26 6.42
CA MET A 27 -4.86 5.65 6.90
C MET A 27 -4.95 4.13 6.97
N VAL A 28 -6.03 3.59 7.53
CA VAL A 28 -6.26 2.13 7.62
C VAL A 28 -6.32 1.52 6.22
N GLU A 29 -7.09 2.10 5.30
CA GLU A 29 -7.17 1.63 3.91
C GLU A 29 -5.81 1.62 3.20
N ASN A 30 -4.96 2.63 3.44
CA ASN A 30 -3.63 2.68 2.86
C ASN A 30 -2.68 1.63 3.46
N ILE A 31 -2.78 1.36 4.76
CA ILE A 31 -2.05 0.26 5.41
C ILE A 31 -2.49 -1.09 4.82
N GLU A 32 -3.79 -1.32 4.67
CA GLU A 32 -4.32 -2.55 4.05
C GLU A 32 -3.81 -2.73 2.62
N LYS A 33 -3.89 -1.69 1.79
CA LYS A 33 -3.36 -1.71 0.41
C LYS A 33 -1.85 -2.01 0.39
N MET A 34 -1.08 -1.42 1.30
CA MET A 34 0.36 -1.65 1.41
C MET A 34 0.69 -3.08 1.85
N MET A 35 -0.06 -3.63 2.82
CA MET A 35 0.08 -5.01 3.27
C MET A 35 -0.24 -6.01 2.15
N LEU A 36 -1.33 -5.78 1.41
CA LEU A 36 -1.67 -6.59 0.24
C LEU A 36 -0.57 -6.56 -0.81
N PHE A 37 0.00 -5.38 -1.09
CA PHE A 37 1.14 -5.24 -1.99
C PHE A 37 2.35 -6.07 -1.51
N GLN A 38 2.74 -5.95 -0.23
CA GLN A 38 3.87 -6.69 0.34
C GLN A 38 3.65 -8.22 0.27
N MET A 39 2.44 -8.70 0.56
CA MET A 39 2.10 -10.13 0.47
C MET A 39 2.15 -10.64 -0.96
N ASN A 40 1.62 -9.89 -1.92
CA ASN A 40 1.69 -10.24 -3.34
C ASN A 40 3.14 -10.26 -3.85
N ALA A 41 3.96 -9.31 -3.40
CA ALA A 41 5.37 -9.26 -3.74
C ALA A 41 6.11 -10.49 -3.19
N LEU A 42 5.94 -10.79 -1.91
CA LEU A 42 6.54 -11.96 -1.26
C LEU A 42 6.14 -13.25 -1.96
N LYS A 43 4.84 -13.46 -2.21
CA LYS A 43 4.35 -14.65 -2.91
C LYS A 43 5.01 -14.82 -4.27
N ALA A 44 5.07 -13.75 -5.07
CA ALA A 44 5.68 -13.81 -6.41
C ALA A 44 7.16 -14.18 -6.37
N TYR A 45 7.94 -13.61 -5.45
CA TYR A 45 9.37 -13.96 -5.31
C TYR A 45 9.58 -15.38 -4.79
N LEU A 46 8.74 -15.85 -3.86
CA LEU A 46 8.75 -17.25 -3.41
C LEU A 46 8.40 -18.21 -4.55
N ASP A 47 7.40 -17.89 -5.37
CA ASP A 47 7.02 -18.70 -6.52
C ASP A 47 8.19 -18.82 -7.52
N ILE A 48 8.93 -17.73 -7.78
CA ILE A 48 10.14 -17.76 -8.61
C ILE A 48 11.19 -18.71 -8.02
N GLY A 49 11.46 -18.60 -6.71
CA GLY A 49 12.45 -19.44 -6.02
C GLY A 49 12.07 -20.91 -6.00
N ILE A 50 10.82 -21.24 -5.67
CA ILE A 50 10.31 -22.62 -5.64
C ILE A 50 10.33 -23.24 -7.03
N ASN A 51 9.92 -22.50 -8.06
CA ASN A 51 9.99 -22.98 -9.43
C ASN A 51 11.44 -23.26 -9.86
N GLN A 52 12.40 -22.46 -9.38
CA GLN A 52 13.82 -22.73 -9.62
C GLN A 52 14.33 -23.96 -8.90
N MET A 53 13.97 -24.16 -7.63
CA MET A 53 14.34 -25.37 -6.89
C MET A 53 13.77 -26.61 -7.55
N ARG A 54 12.51 -26.59 -7.98
CA ARG A 54 11.87 -27.70 -8.71
C ARG A 54 12.62 -28.00 -10.01
N ALA A 55 12.90 -26.97 -10.79
CA ALA A 55 13.62 -27.12 -12.04
C ALA A 55 15.05 -27.64 -11.86
N ALA A 56 15.74 -27.25 -10.80
CA ALA A 56 17.06 -27.78 -10.47
C ALA A 56 16.98 -29.25 -10.05
N ALA A 57 15.96 -29.64 -9.29
CA ALA A 57 15.74 -31.03 -8.87
C ALA A 57 15.40 -31.97 -10.04
N GLU A 58 14.86 -31.44 -11.14
CA GLU A 58 14.54 -32.20 -12.36
C GLU A 58 15.76 -32.43 -13.28
N ILE A 59 16.93 -31.84 -12.97
CA ILE A 59 18.15 -32.04 -13.76
C ILE A 59 18.68 -33.47 -13.53
N ASN A 60 18.71 -34.26 -14.59
CA ASN A 60 19.16 -35.66 -14.55
C ASN A 60 20.16 -36.00 -15.66
N ASP A 61 20.41 -35.08 -16.60
CA ASP A 61 21.33 -35.24 -17.71
C ASP A 61 21.87 -33.89 -18.23
N VAL A 62 22.80 -33.95 -19.19
CA VAL A 62 23.42 -32.74 -19.77
C VAL A 62 22.40 -31.88 -20.54
N LYS A 63 21.35 -32.48 -21.12
CA LYS A 63 20.33 -31.75 -21.90
C LYS A 63 19.39 -30.96 -20.99
N SER A 64 18.97 -31.53 -19.88
CA SER A 64 18.17 -30.89 -18.83
C SER A 64 18.99 -29.79 -18.14
N LEU A 65 20.29 -30.00 -17.91
CA LEU A 65 21.20 -28.95 -17.44
C LEU A 65 21.28 -27.77 -18.42
N GLN A 66 21.47 -28.03 -19.72
CA GLN A 66 21.47 -26.96 -20.73
C GLN A 66 20.13 -26.22 -20.80
N SER A 67 19.02 -26.94 -20.68
CA SER A 67 17.68 -26.35 -20.66
C SER A 67 17.47 -25.47 -19.44
N PHE A 68 17.93 -25.90 -18.27
CA PHE A 68 17.93 -25.10 -17.04
C PHE A 68 18.72 -23.79 -17.23
N TYR A 69 19.93 -23.87 -17.80
CA TYR A 69 20.75 -22.68 -18.09
C TYR A 69 20.06 -21.70 -19.05
N LYS A 70 19.42 -22.20 -20.11
CA LYS A 70 18.69 -21.33 -21.06
C LYS A 70 17.55 -20.57 -20.37
N ARG A 71 16.85 -21.22 -19.44
CA ARG A 71 15.75 -20.63 -18.67
C ARG A 71 16.18 -19.54 -17.69
N GLN A 72 17.47 -19.44 -17.33
CA GLN A 72 17.95 -18.38 -16.44
C GLN A 72 17.70 -16.98 -17.02
N THR A 73 17.78 -16.83 -18.34
CA THR A 73 17.48 -15.56 -19.02
C THR A 73 16.01 -15.18 -18.87
N ASP A 74 15.09 -16.14 -19.03
CA ASP A 74 13.65 -15.90 -18.88
C ASP A 74 13.29 -15.52 -17.45
N ILE A 75 13.99 -16.10 -16.47
CA ILE A 75 13.82 -15.78 -15.06
C ILE A 75 14.34 -14.38 -14.75
N ALA A 76 15.49 -14.00 -15.31
CA ALA A 76 16.00 -12.64 -15.20
C ALA A 76 15.00 -11.62 -15.78
N GLN A 77 14.41 -11.92 -16.95
CA GLN A 77 13.35 -11.08 -17.52
C GLN A 77 12.11 -11.01 -16.63
N THR A 78 11.68 -12.14 -16.07
CA THR A 78 10.53 -12.20 -15.14
C THR A 78 10.78 -11.35 -13.89
N VAL A 79 11.97 -11.45 -13.29
CA VAL A 79 12.36 -10.64 -12.13
C VAL A 79 12.41 -9.16 -12.49
N GLN A 80 12.98 -8.80 -13.65
CA GLN A 80 13.04 -7.42 -14.13
C GLN A 80 11.64 -6.82 -14.34
N GLN A 81 10.75 -7.55 -15.01
CA GLN A 81 9.36 -7.14 -15.21
C GLN A 81 8.64 -6.97 -13.88
N LYS A 82 8.84 -7.91 -12.95
CA LYS A 82 8.25 -7.82 -11.62
C LYS A 82 8.74 -6.59 -10.86
N MET A 83 10.03 -6.29 -10.91
CA MET A 83 10.60 -5.10 -10.27
C MET A 83 9.98 -3.81 -10.83
N LEU A 84 9.83 -3.71 -12.16
CA LEU A 84 9.18 -2.55 -12.79
C LEU A 84 7.71 -2.43 -12.38
N HIS A 85 6.99 -3.54 -12.35
CA HIS A 85 5.60 -3.59 -11.90
C HIS A 85 5.47 -3.15 -10.44
N ASP A 86 6.34 -3.66 -9.57
CA ASP A 86 6.34 -3.32 -8.15
C ASP A 86 6.68 -1.84 -7.92
N ALA A 87 7.64 -1.29 -8.69
CA ALA A 87 7.94 0.15 -8.67
C ALA A 87 6.74 1.00 -9.08
N LYS A 88 6.02 0.58 -10.14
CA LYS A 88 4.79 1.26 -10.57
C LYS A 88 3.70 1.18 -9.49
N ALA A 89 3.48 0.00 -8.92
CA ALA A 89 2.49 -0.20 -7.86
C ALA A 89 2.79 0.69 -6.63
N MET A 90 4.05 0.78 -6.21
CA MET A 90 4.46 1.69 -5.14
C MET A 90 4.21 3.16 -5.50
N SER A 91 4.56 3.59 -6.71
CA SER A 91 4.27 4.96 -7.18
C SER A 91 2.77 5.26 -7.18
N ASP A 92 1.95 4.31 -7.60
CA ASP A 92 0.50 4.46 -7.65
C ASP A 92 -0.08 4.54 -6.22
N LEU A 93 0.42 3.74 -5.27
CA LEU A 93 0.05 3.82 -3.85
C LEU A 93 0.41 5.19 -3.25
N ALA A 94 1.63 5.69 -3.51
CA ALA A 94 2.06 7.00 -3.02
C ALA A 94 1.21 8.14 -3.59
N THR A 95 0.88 8.07 -4.89
CA THR A 95 0.05 9.08 -5.57
C THR A 95 -1.37 9.09 -5.01
N ARG A 96 -1.95 7.90 -4.76
CA ARG A 96 -3.27 7.78 -4.13
C ARG A 96 -3.27 8.36 -2.72
N PHE A 97 -2.30 7.99 -1.89
CA PHE A 97 -2.17 8.53 -0.54
C PHE A 97 -2.12 10.07 -0.55
N LYS A 98 -1.27 10.66 -1.41
CA LYS A 98 -1.20 12.12 -1.57
C LYS A 98 -2.55 12.72 -1.95
N THR A 99 -3.23 12.12 -2.93
CA THR A 99 -4.54 12.60 -3.42
C THR A 99 -5.61 12.54 -2.33
N GLU A 100 -5.64 11.46 -1.55
CA GLU A 100 -6.57 11.26 -0.44
C GLU A 100 -6.33 12.30 0.68
N MET A 101 -5.06 12.63 0.98
CA MET A 101 -4.70 13.68 1.95
C MET A 101 -5.02 15.10 1.47
N ASP A 102 -4.75 15.40 0.19
CA ASP A 102 -5.11 16.69 -0.43
C ASP A 102 -6.64 16.86 -0.46
N GLY A 103 -7.40 15.78 -0.64
CA GLY A 103 -8.86 15.78 -0.54
C GLY A 103 -9.34 16.09 0.88
N LEU A 104 -8.77 15.44 1.89
CA LEU A 104 -9.13 15.65 3.29
C LEU A 104 -8.95 17.11 3.73
N THR A 105 -7.83 17.72 3.34
CA THR A 105 -7.53 19.12 3.68
C THR A 105 -8.49 20.10 3.01
N LYS A 106 -8.88 19.87 1.75
CA LYS A 106 -9.90 20.66 1.06
C LYS A 106 -11.26 20.55 1.75
N THR A 107 -11.72 19.34 2.06
CA THR A 107 -13.01 19.16 2.74
C THR A 107 -13.01 19.80 4.13
N ALA A 108 -11.92 19.66 4.90
CA ALA A 108 -11.80 20.32 6.20
C ALA A 108 -11.85 21.85 6.09
N LEU A 109 -11.23 22.43 5.05
CA LEU A 109 -11.28 23.87 4.78
C LEU A 109 -12.70 24.32 4.38
N GLU A 110 -13.38 23.58 3.52
CA GLU A 110 -14.77 23.86 3.11
C GLU A 110 -15.73 23.81 4.30
N GLU A 111 -15.63 22.78 5.14
CA GLU A 111 -16.43 22.65 6.38
C GLU A 111 -16.17 23.81 7.35
N ALA A 112 -14.92 24.27 7.48
CA ALA A 112 -14.57 25.42 8.32
C ALA A 112 -15.14 26.74 7.78
N LEU A 113 -15.09 26.95 6.46
CA LEU A 113 -15.65 28.13 5.81
C LEU A 113 -17.18 28.18 5.89
N GLN A 114 -17.86 27.03 5.74
CA GLN A 114 -19.32 26.94 5.91
C GLN A 114 -19.78 27.23 7.34
N LYS A 115 -19.00 26.82 8.35
CA LYS A 115 -19.30 27.14 9.76
C LYS A 115 -19.05 28.61 10.13
N ALA A 116 -18.26 29.33 9.32
CA ALA A 116 -17.92 30.73 9.54
C ALA A 116 -18.84 31.72 8.80
N ALA A 117 -19.69 31.23 7.89
CA ALA A 117 -20.70 31.99 7.14
C ALA A 117 -22.08 31.90 7.81
#